data_AF-A0A3D1I9K1-F1
#
_entry.id   AF-A0A3D1I9K1-F1
#
_cell.length_a   1.000
_cell.length_b   1.000
_cell.length_c   1.000
_cell.angle_alpha   90.00
_cell.angle_beta   90.00
_cell.angle_gamma   90.00
#
_symmetry.space_group_name_H-M   'P 1'
#
loop_
_entity.id
_entity.type
_entity.pdbx_description
1 polymer ?
#
loop_
_entity_poly.entity_id
_entity_poly.type
_entity_poly.pdbx_seq_one_letter_code
_entity_poly.pdbx_strand_id
1 'polypeptide(L)'
;MVVPGLSLDAEGIGSTHPAADRLRFEHRSLIWVAQQTSEYGQTVTLTGASGSPAKARANLWAEGLELYFRAGIRLRLSSMSPPYLTWAEGSVGPGVPTPKAGWCALSFRDAQPPLVFAFEGGQAGLVLEGRSGDWVLRTDGSYQGWVRVVAPLGVRPHAANSARELGELVAQIRPWAEAWREPSPSLLSTEVTDGPTAVEVRYRFDRPGAVVPPAAILGPLGGYGPKLTGELVRRPALNDEGPVHALKGTELALRFPCRRIPAGRALGVGKPAWEPPATVSAIDAPSVVELALALFSSWSDKAAQASGQEALAAFLSDAAFEPEPHTKAPMPFRADGSQAELAAAHALLMQAVFGNQQASSGGNSLLTSLSWRRDAATWRFWGVPQAVARRVGALAAVAGA
;
A
#
# COMPACT_ATOMS: atom_id res chain seq x y z
N MET A 1 -5.22 8.12 -5.98
CA MET A 1 -4.42 6.88 -5.87
C MET A 1 -3.09 7.26 -5.27
N VAL A 2 -2.67 6.60 -4.21
CA VAL A 2 -1.41 6.91 -3.51
C VAL A 2 -0.61 5.62 -3.41
N VAL A 3 0.68 5.68 -3.74
CA VAL A 3 1.65 4.60 -3.55
C VAL A 3 2.84 5.18 -2.77
N PRO A 4 3.67 4.36 -2.11
CA PRO A 4 4.79 4.89 -1.34
C PRO A 4 5.68 5.85 -2.17
N GLY A 5 5.79 7.11 -1.73
CA GLY A 5 6.59 8.15 -2.37
C GLY A 5 5.93 8.92 -3.53
N LEU A 6 4.76 8.49 -4.01
CA LEU A 6 4.06 9.12 -5.15
C LEU A 6 2.54 9.19 -4.95
N SER A 7 1.95 10.24 -5.50
CA SER A 7 0.50 10.44 -5.57
C SER A 7 0.03 10.68 -7.00
N LEU A 8 -1.20 10.24 -7.27
CA LEU A 8 -1.89 10.42 -8.54
C LEU A 8 -3.35 10.80 -8.27
N ASP A 9 -3.80 11.87 -8.92
CA ASP A 9 -5.23 12.20 -9.02
C ASP A 9 -5.57 12.69 -10.44
N ALA A 10 -6.78 13.23 -10.59
CA ALA A 10 -7.30 13.71 -11.87
C ALA A 10 -6.46 14.82 -12.50
N GLU A 11 -5.67 15.57 -11.74
CA GLU A 11 -4.84 16.67 -12.26
C GLU A 11 -3.46 16.22 -12.68
N GLY A 12 -2.93 15.14 -12.11
CA GLY A 12 -1.60 14.64 -12.47
C GLY A 12 -0.89 13.88 -11.36
N ILE A 13 0.42 13.78 -11.50
CA ILE A 13 1.30 12.95 -10.66
C ILE A 13 2.25 13.83 -9.86
N GLY A 14 2.64 13.41 -8.66
CA GLY A 14 3.63 14.12 -7.87
C GLY A 14 4.27 13.24 -6.81
N SER A 15 5.46 13.62 -6.34
CA SER A 15 6.03 13.02 -5.13
C SER A 15 5.21 13.38 -3.90
N THR A 16 5.20 12.52 -2.89
CA THR A 16 4.61 12.84 -1.58
C THR A 16 5.46 13.81 -0.76
N HIS A 17 6.67 14.15 -1.23
CA HIS A 17 7.52 15.17 -0.60
C HIS A 17 6.85 16.57 -0.62
N PRO A 18 6.76 17.29 0.51
CA PRO A 18 5.99 18.54 0.61
C PRO A 18 6.41 19.66 -0.34
N ALA A 19 7.68 19.73 -0.71
CA ALA A 19 8.22 20.74 -1.61
C ALA A 19 8.35 20.27 -3.08
N ALA A 20 7.85 19.08 -3.42
CA ALA A 20 7.95 18.58 -4.78
C ALA A 20 6.88 19.18 -5.69
N ASP A 21 7.30 19.58 -6.89
CA ASP A 21 6.39 20.03 -7.93
C ASP A 21 5.50 18.89 -8.43
N ARG A 22 4.28 19.26 -8.77
CA ARG A 22 3.34 18.35 -9.43
C ARG A 22 3.54 18.38 -10.94
N LEU A 23 3.65 17.21 -11.54
CA LEU A 23 3.56 17.04 -12.99
C LEU A 23 2.08 16.90 -13.35
N ARG A 24 1.50 18.00 -13.84
CA ARG A 24 0.10 18.10 -14.23
C ARG A 24 -0.12 17.49 -15.60
N PHE A 25 -1.25 16.85 -15.80
CA PHE A 25 -1.74 16.55 -17.14
C PHE A 25 -2.03 17.84 -17.89
N GLU A 26 -1.92 17.82 -19.22
CA GLU A 26 -2.26 18.97 -20.06
C GLU A 26 -3.69 19.47 -19.76
N HIS A 27 -4.60 18.53 -19.51
CA HIS A 27 -5.95 18.78 -19.03
C HIS A 27 -6.28 17.85 -17.88
N ARG A 28 -7.01 18.36 -16.88
CA ARG A 28 -7.58 17.53 -15.80
C ARG A 28 -8.40 16.40 -16.41
N SER A 29 -8.20 15.18 -15.92
CA SER A 29 -9.01 14.04 -16.31
C SER A 29 -10.44 14.22 -15.79
N LEU A 30 -11.41 14.26 -16.71
CA LEU A 30 -12.83 14.29 -16.41
C LEU A 30 -13.37 12.89 -16.10
N ILE A 31 -12.74 11.85 -16.65
CA ILE A 31 -13.03 10.46 -16.35
C ILE A 31 -12.06 9.96 -15.28
N TRP A 32 -12.59 9.40 -14.20
CA TRP A 32 -11.82 8.69 -13.18
C TRP A 32 -12.64 7.52 -12.65
N VAL A 33 -12.48 6.36 -13.28
CA VAL A 33 -13.30 5.18 -12.96
C VAL A 33 -12.39 4.01 -12.61
N ALA A 34 -12.49 3.50 -11.38
CA ALA A 34 -11.81 2.29 -10.96
C ALA A 34 -12.36 1.09 -11.76
N GLN A 35 -11.49 0.41 -12.49
CA GLN A 35 -11.83 -0.80 -13.26
C GLN A 35 -11.57 -2.06 -12.44
N GLN A 36 -10.51 -2.04 -11.64
CA GLN A 36 -10.12 -3.13 -10.77
C GLN A 36 -9.51 -2.54 -9.50
N THR A 37 -9.93 -3.03 -8.33
CA THR A 37 -9.33 -2.70 -7.04
C THR A 37 -9.18 -3.98 -6.24
N SER A 38 -8.03 -4.15 -5.60
CA SER A 38 -7.74 -5.24 -4.66
C SER A 38 -6.88 -4.71 -3.51
N GLU A 39 -6.61 -5.55 -2.52
CA GLU A 39 -5.66 -5.22 -1.44
C GLU A 39 -4.21 -5.02 -1.95
N TYR A 40 -3.92 -5.39 -3.20
CA TYR A 40 -2.59 -5.30 -3.81
C TYR A 40 -2.44 -4.13 -4.80
N GLY A 41 -3.52 -3.42 -5.13
CA GLY A 41 -3.42 -2.34 -6.10
C GLY A 41 -4.74 -1.92 -6.72
N GLN A 42 -4.64 -1.02 -7.69
CA GLN A 42 -5.79 -0.45 -8.37
C GLN A 42 -5.45 -0.11 -9.82
N THR A 43 -6.40 -0.37 -10.72
CA THR A 43 -6.38 0.13 -12.10
C THR A 43 -7.54 1.07 -12.31
N VAL A 44 -7.26 2.27 -12.80
CA VAL A 44 -8.25 3.31 -13.12
C VAL A 44 -8.21 3.65 -14.61
N THR A 45 -9.38 3.89 -15.17
CA THR A 45 -9.55 4.49 -16.50
C THR A 45 -9.60 6.01 -16.36
N LEU A 46 -8.86 6.68 -17.23
CA LEU A 46 -8.73 8.12 -17.34
C LEU A 46 -9.29 8.61 -18.67
N THR A 47 -9.38 9.92 -18.86
CA THR A 47 -9.95 10.54 -20.07
C THR A 47 -9.20 10.13 -21.34
N GLY A 48 -7.87 10.00 -21.27
CA GLY A 48 -7.06 9.50 -22.39
C GLY A 48 -6.97 10.42 -23.60
N ALA A 49 -7.01 11.75 -23.39
CA ALA A 49 -6.73 12.74 -24.43
C ALA A 49 -5.26 12.62 -24.94
N SER A 50 -4.96 13.18 -26.11
CA SER A 50 -3.58 13.20 -26.65
C SER A 50 -2.61 13.83 -25.65
N GLY A 51 -1.42 13.22 -25.48
CA GLY A 51 -0.45 13.62 -24.46
C GLY A 51 -0.80 13.23 -23.02
N SER A 52 -2.03 12.81 -22.73
CA SER A 52 -2.50 12.43 -21.40
C SER A 52 -2.70 10.92 -21.29
N PRO A 53 -2.56 10.33 -20.09
CA PRO A 53 -2.77 8.91 -19.91
C PRO A 53 -4.25 8.52 -20.05
N ALA A 54 -4.50 7.36 -20.64
CA ALA A 54 -5.84 6.76 -20.77
C ALA A 54 -6.15 5.74 -19.67
N LYS A 55 -5.10 5.18 -19.04
CA LYS A 55 -5.22 4.30 -17.89
C LYS A 55 -4.08 4.59 -16.92
N ALA A 56 -4.33 4.33 -15.64
CA ALA A 56 -3.29 4.29 -14.63
C ALA A 56 -3.43 3.03 -13.78
N ARG A 57 -2.30 2.46 -13.36
CA ARG A 57 -2.23 1.30 -12.49
C ARG A 57 -1.27 1.59 -11.33
N ALA A 58 -1.71 1.28 -10.12
CA ALA A 58 -0.87 1.12 -8.94
C ALA A 58 -0.81 -0.36 -8.61
N ASN A 59 0.41 -0.87 -8.40
CA ASN A 59 0.66 -2.21 -7.90
C ASN A 59 1.58 -2.08 -6.69
N LEU A 60 1.12 -2.52 -5.52
CA LEU A 60 1.84 -2.40 -4.26
C LEU A 60 3.05 -3.36 -4.18
N TRP A 61 3.15 -4.32 -5.08
CA TRP A 61 4.32 -5.18 -5.27
C TRP A 61 5.35 -4.60 -6.24
N ALA A 62 5.14 -3.39 -6.77
CA ALA A 62 6.07 -2.72 -7.67
C ALA A 62 6.35 -1.29 -7.21
N GLU A 63 7.52 -0.76 -7.56
CA GLU A 63 7.81 0.65 -7.31
C GLU A 63 7.10 1.53 -8.35
N GLY A 64 6.46 2.59 -7.89
CA GLY A 64 5.94 3.63 -8.76
C GLY A 64 4.51 3.44 -9.25
N LEU A 65 4.17 4.23 -10.26
CA LEU A 65 2.84 4.29 -10.89
C LEU A 65 2.99 4.00 -12.38
N GLU A 66 2.07 3.24 -12.96
CA GLU A 66 2.12 2.94 -14.38
C GLU A 66 1.01 3.67 -15.12
N LEU A 67 1.38 4.36 -16.18
CA LEU A 67 0.50 5.22 -16.96
C LEU A 67 0.50 4.76 -18.41
N TYR A 68 -0.67 4.45 -18.96
CA TYR A 68 -0.80 4.07 -20.36
C TYR A 68 -1.10 5.28 -21.23
N PHE A 69 -0.22 5.59 -22.18
CA PHE A 69 -0.39 6.68 -23.14
C PHE A 69 -0.76 6.12 -24.52
N ARG A 70 -1.76 6.74 -25.16
CA ARG A 70 -2.19 6.38 -26.52
C ARG A 70 -1.46 7.15 -27.62
N ALA A 71 -1.08 8.39 -27.33
CA ALA A 71 -0.54 9.31 -28.33
C ALA A 71 0.39 10.32 -27.66
N GLY A 72 1.60 9.86 -27.32
CA GLY A 72 2.66 10.65 -26.71
C GLY A 72 2.40 11.01 -25.26
N ILE A 73 3.41 11.60 -24.63
CA ILE A 73 3.34 12.18 -23.29
C ILE A 73 3.37 13.68 -23.43
N ARG A 74 2.57 14.38 -22.62
CA ARG A 74 2.60 15.83 -22.45
C ARG A 74 2.17 16.17 -21.02
N LEU A 75 3.14 16.56 -20.19
CA LEU A 75 2.95 16.89 -18.78
C LEU A 75 3.47 18.30 -18.50
N ARG A 76 2.71 19.09 -17.74
CA ARG A 76 3.06 20.45 -17.35
C ARG A 76 3.71 20.46 -15.97
N LEU A 77 4.71 21.31 -15.79
CA LEU A 77 5.49 21.46 -14.57
C LEU A 77 5.64 22.94 -14.24
N SER A 78 5.49 23.29 -12.96
CA SER A 78 5.57 24.68 -12.49
C SER A 78 6.92 25.07 -11.86
N SER A 79 7.98 24.34 -12.17
CA SER A 79 9.31 24.60 -11.59
C SER A 79 9.88 25.95 -12.05
N MET A 80 10.43 26.72 -11.12
CA MET A 80 11.03 28.03 -11.40
C MET A 80 12.38 27.91 -12.11
N SER A 81 13.14 26.85 -11.83
CA SER A 81 14.41 26.58 -12.49
C SER A 81 14.20 25.58 -13.64
N PRO A 82 14.98 25.65 -14.73
CA PRO A 82 14.90 24.66 -15.80
C PRO A 82 15.34 23.28 -15.28
N PRO A 83 14.45 22.27 -15.30
CA PRO A 83 14.80 20.89 -15.00
C PRO A 83 15.78 20.30 -16.04
N TYR A 84 16.38 19.17 -15.68
CA TYR A 84 17.21 18.37 -16.57
C TYR A 84 16.55 17.05 -16.92
N LEU A 85 16.76 16.60 -18.16
CA LEU A 85 16.47 15.25 -18.60
C LEU A 85 17.76 14.46 -18.66
N THR A 86 17.79 13.34 -17.96
CA THR A 86 18.99 12.53 -17.75
C THR A 86 18.71 11.08 -18.11
N TRP A 87 19.64 10.42 -18.78
CA TRP A 87 19.55 9.01 -19.15
C TRP A 87 20.90 8.33 -18.88
N ALA A 88 21.09 7.08 -19.33
CA ALA A 88 22.27 6.31 -19.00
C ALA A 88 23.59 6.99 -19.43
N GLU A 89 23.64 7.58 -20.63
CA GLU A 89 24.87 8.12 -21.21
C GLU A 89 25.03 9.65 -21.07
N GLY A 90 23.99 10.38 -20.66
CA GLY A 90 24.06 11.84 -20.67
C GLY A 90 22.90 12.57 -20.01
N SER A 91 22.96 13.91 -20.08
CA SER A 91 21.92 14.81 -19.60
C SER A 91 21.78 16.01 -20.54
N VAL A 92 20.57 16.50 -20.70
CA VAL A 92 20.24 17.69 -21.52
C VAL A 92 19.35 18.65 -20.75
N GLY A 93 19.48 19.93 -21.07
CA GLY A 93 18.58 20.97 -20.59
C GLY A 93 17.37 21.19 -21.52
N PRO A 94 16.61 22.26 -21.28
CA PRO A 94 15.42 22.59 -22.09
C PRO A 94 15.72 22.79 -23.58
N GLY A 95 14.75 22.46 -24.42
CA GLY A 95 14.78 22.62 -25.88
C GLY A 95 15.58 21.56 -26.63
N VAL A 96 16.29 20.67 -25.92
CA VAL A 96 17.11 19.61 -26.54
C VAL A 96 16.44 18.25 -26.26
N PRO A 97 16.07 17.48 -27.30
CA PRO A 97 15.49 16.16 -27.10
C PRO A 97 16.55 15.17 -26.61
N THR A 98 16.15 14.26 -25.73
CA THR A 98 16.96 13.09 -25.37
C THR A 98 16.99 12.10 -26.53
N PRO A 99 18.01 11.23 -26.63
CA PRO A 99 17.90 10.06 -27.50
C PRO A 99 16.71 9.18 -27.09
N LYS A 100 16.29 8.30 -27.99
CA LYS A 100 15.31 7.25 -27.66
C LYS A 100 15.95 6.29 -26.67
N ALA A 101 15.51 6.38 -25.42
CA ALA A 101 16.05 5.58 -24.32
C ALA A 101 14.93 4.73 -23.69
N GLY A 102 15.32 3.63 -23.04
CA GLY A 102 14.39 2.79 -22.28
C GLY A 102 13.89 3.45 -21.00
N TRP A 103 14.60 4.47 -20.52
CA TRP A 103 14.19 5.29 -19.39
C TRP A 103 14.79 6.69 -19.50
N CYS A 104 14.16 7.65 -18.84
CA CYS A 104 14.68 9.01 -18.68
C CYS A 104 14.29 9.55 -17.30
N ALA A 105 15.23 10.15 -16.59
CA ALA A 105 15.03 10.84 -15.32
C ALA A 105 14.80 12.32 -15.55
N LEU A 106 13.71 12.84 -14.97
CA LEU A 106 13.49 14.26 -14.74
C LEU A 106 14.09 14.63 -13.39
N SER A 107 15.06 15.54 -13.40
CA SER A 107 15.72 16.03 -12.18
C SER A 107 15.62 17.56 -12.08
N PHE A 108 15.65 18.05 -10.85
CA PHE A 108 15.38 19.44 -10.52
C PHE A 108 16.63 20.11 -9.94
N ARG A 109 16.77 21.42 -10.14
CA ARG A 109 17.90 22.18 -9.58
C ARG A 109 17.70 22.51 -8.11
N ASP A 110 16.45 22.72 -7.73
CA ASP A 110 16.04 22.78 -6.34
C ASP A 110 15.94 21.38 -5.73
N ALA A 111 15.94 21.34 -4.40
CA ALA A 111 16.01 20.11 -3.63
C ALA A 111 14.64 19.39 -3.62
N GLN A 112 14.29 18.79 -4.76
CA GLN A 112 13.11 17.94 -4.93
C GLN A 112 13.53 16.50 -5.27
N PRO A 113 12.69 15.49 -5.00
CA PRO A 113 12.96 14.13 -5.47
C PRO A 113 12.90 14.04 -7.00
N PRO A 114 13.87 13.39 -7.66
CA PRO A 114 13.83 13.17 -9.10
C PRO A 114 12.75 12.13 -9.44
N LEU A 115 12.28 12.13 -10.68
CA LEU A 115 11.32 11.15 -11.20
C LEU A 115 11.89 10.44 -12.42
N VAL A 116 11.74 9.12 -12.49
CA VAL A 116 12.13 8.31 -13.65
C VAL A 116 10.90 7.91 -14.43
N PHE A 117 10.94 8.13 -15.74
CA PHE A 117 10.01 7.59 -16.71
C PHE A 117 10.65 6.38 -17.37
N ALA A 118 10.23 5.17 -17.02
CA ALA A 118 10.66 3.93 -17.66
C ALA A 118 9.60 3.48 -18.67
N PHE A 119 10.02 3.24 -19.91
CA PHE A 119 9.13 2.85 -21.01
C PHE A 119 9.05 1.32 -21.07
N GLU A 120 7.90 0.75 -20.75
CA GLU A 120 7.71 -0.69 -20.64
C GLU A 120 7.84 -1.35 -22.02
N GLY A 121 8.83 -2.22 -22.20
CA GLY A 121 9.09 -2.91 -23.46
C GLY A 121 9.44 -2.02 -24.67
N GLY A 122 9.66 -0.71 -24.46
CA GLY A 122 9.85 0.27 -25.53
C GLY A 122 10.98 1.27 -25.26
N GLN A 123 11.10 2.26 -26.14
CA GLN A 123 12.00 3.39 -26.02
C GLN A 123 11.34 4.66 -26.54
N ALA A 124 11.60 5.80 -25.91
CA ALA A 124 11.16 7.10 -26.40
C ALA A 124 12.17 8.19 -26.07
N GLY A 125 12.21 9.23 -26.90
CA GLY A 125 12.88 10.48 -26.58
C GLY A 125 11.92 11.39 -25.83
N LEU A 126 12.44 12.17 -24.88
CA LEU A 126 11.71 13.21 -24.18
C LEU A 126 12.37 14.56 -24.45
N VAL A 127 11.58 15.62 -24.46
CA VAL A 127 12.07 16.99 -24.54
C VAL A 127 11.31 17.84 -23.54
N LEU A 128 12.03 18.78 -22.94
CA LEU A 128 11.48 19.75 -22.02
C LEU A 128 11.45 21.11 -22.69
N GLU A 129 10.28 21.72 -22.81
CA GLU A 129 10.10 23.02 -23.46
C GLU A 129 9.33 23.98 -22.56
N GLY A 130 9.39 25.28 -22.86
CA GLY A 130 8.67 26.30 -22.11
C GLY A 130 9.60 27.29 -21.42
N ARG A 131 9.15 27.80 -20.28
CA ARG A 131 9.82 28.86 -19.53
C ARG A 131 9.69 28.64 -18.03
N SER A 132 10.46 29.40 -17.25
CA SER A 132 10.37 29.41 -15.78
C SER A 132 8.92 29.49 -15.30
N GLY A 133 8.51 28.55 -14.45
CA GLY A 133 7.15 28.43 -13.91
C GLY A 133 6.12 27.74 -14.82
N ASP A 134 6.46 27.46 -16.09
CA ASP A 134 5.58 26.81 -17.07
C ASP A 134 6.41 26.00 -18.08
N TRP A 135 6.81 24.80 -17.65
CA TRP A 135 7.52 23.82 -18.47
C TRP A 135 6.57 22.72 -18.94
N VAL A 136 6.87 22.16 -20.10
CA VAL A 136 6.16 21.02 -20.69
C VAL A 136 7.16 19.93 -20.99
N LEU A 137 6.99 18.79 -20.31
CA LEU A 137 7.66 17.54 -20.65
C LEU A 137 6.83 16.83 -21.72
N ARG A 138 7.41 16.59 -22.90
CA ARG A 138 6.73 15.87 -23.97
C ARG A 138 7.61 14.81 -24.62
N THR A 139 6.99 13.85 -25.29
CA THR A 139 7.72 12.90 -26.14
C THR A 139 8.24 13.60 -27.41
N ASP A 140 9.45 13.22 -27.82
CA ASP A 140 10.01 13.56 -29.11
C ASP A 140 9.56 12.53 -30.16
N GLY A 141 8.39 12.80 -30.74
CA GLY A 141 7.69 11.90 -31.66
C GLY A 141 6.51 11.15 -31.03
N SER A 142 5.99 10.17 -31.77
CA SER A 142 4.86 9.34 -31.32
C SER A 142 5.33 8.25 -30.37
N TYR A 143 4.64 8.12 -29.23
CA TYR A 143 4.80 6.99 -28.31
C TYR A 143 3.42 6.45 -27.91
N GLN A 144 3.28 5.13 -27.89
CA GLN A 144 2.11 4.44 -27.38
C GLN A 144 2.59 3.27 -26.52
N GLY A 145 2.15 3.21 -25.27
CA GLY A 145 2.62 2.18 -24.34
C GLY A 145 2.45 2.55 -22.88
N TRP A 146 2.88 1.63 -22.03
CA TRP A 146 2.93 1.82 -20.59
C TRP A 146 4.24 2.51 -20.20
N VAL A 147 4.11 3.51 -19.32
CA VAL A 147 5.22 4.24 -18.74
C VAL A 147 5.15 4.09 -17.24
N ARG A 148 6.16 3.48 -16.64
CA ARG A 148 6.28 3.44 -15.18
C ARG A 148 7.00 4.69 -14.71
N VAL A 149 6.31 5.49 -13.90
CA VAL A 149 6.88 6.63 -13.20
C VAL A 149 7.31 6.21 -11.81
N VAL A 150 8.61 6.31 -11.53
CA VAL A 150 9.22 5.88 -10.27
C VAL A 150 9.90 7.07 -9.60
N ALA A 151 9.85 7.14 -8.28
CA ALA A 151 10.70 8.01 -7.49
C ALA A 151 11.95 7.20 -7.06
N PRO A 152 13.06 7.20 -7.84
CA PRO A 152 14.19 6.29 -7.65
C PRO A 152 14.90 6.45 -6.31
N LEU A 153 14.78 7.62 -5.69
CA LEU A 153 15.34 7.93 -4.36
C LEU A 153 14.25 8.00 -3.28
N GLY A 154 13.01 7.61 -3.60
CA GLY A 154 11.83 7.77 -2.75
C GLY A 154 11.50 9.25 -2.54
N VAL A 155 11.30 9.67 -1.29
CA VAL A 155 11.02 11.07 -0.92
C VAL A 155 12.29 11.88 -0.67
N ARG A 156 13.48 11.29 -0.84
CA ARG A 156 14.74 11.99 -0.61
C ARG A 156 14.95 13.06 -1.69
N PRO A 157 15.15 14.33 -1.31
CA PRO A 157 15.44 15.38 -2.28
C PRO A 157 16.84 15.20 -2.88
N HIS A 158 17.00 15.56 -4.15
CA HIS A 158 18.28 15.55 -4.86
C HIS A 158 18.38 16.77 -5.78
N ALA A 159 19.22 17.74 -5.40
CA ALA A 159 19.44 18.93 -6.19
C ALA A 159 20.49 18.66 -7.28
N ALA A 160 20.11 18.81 -8.54
CA ALA A 160 20.96 18.59 -9.71
C ALA A 160 21.56 19.92 -10.23
N ASN A 161 22.47 20.51 -9.46
CA ASN A 161 23.12 21.78 -9.76
C ASN A 161 24.45 21.65 -10.50
N SER A 162 24.97 20.43 -10.65
CA SER A 162 26.25 20.15 -11.28
C SER A 162 26.26 18.83 -12.06
N ALA A 163 27.21 18.70 -12.98
CA ALA A 163 27.42 17.45 -13.72
C ALA A 163 27.76 16.26 -12.79
N ARG A 164 28.41 16.53 -11.65
CA ARG A 164 28.72 15.52 -10.63
C ARG A 164 27.44 14.95 -10.02
N GLU A 165 26.52 15.82 -9.58
CA GLU A 165 25.24 15.40 -8.98
C GLU A 165 24.35 14.65 -9.97
N LEU A 166 24.38 15.04 -11.25
CA LEU A 166 23.70 14.30 -12.33
C LEU A 166 24.34 12.91 -12.53
N GLY A 167 25.67 12.82 -12.51
CA GLY A 167 26.38 11.53 -12.58
C GLY A 167 26.10 10.61 -11.40
N GLU A 168 26.06 11.15 -10.18
CA GLU A 168 25.67 10.43 -8.96
C GLU A 168 24.23 9.91 -9.02
N LEU A 169 23.31 10.69 -9.61
CA LEU A 169 21.93 10.27 -9.84
C LEU A 169 21.86 9.09 -10.82
N VAL A 170 22.57 9.17 -11.95
CA VAL A 170 22.64 8.08 -12.93
C VAL A 170 23.22 6.80 -12.30
N ALA A 171 24.28 6.92 -11.51
CA ALA A 171 24.90 5.77 -10.83
C ALA A 171 23.93 5.05 -9.88
N GLN A 172 23.02 5.78 -9.24
CA GLN A 172 21.98 5.22 -8.37
C GLN A 172 20.81 4.60 -9.14
N ILE A 173 20.45 5.16 -10.30
CA ILE A 173 19.32 4.70 -11.13
C ILE A 173 19.70 3.47 -11.98
N ARG A 174 20.87 3.51 -12.62
CA ARG A 174 21.27 2.54 -13.66
C ARG A 174 21.15 1.07 -13.24
N PRO A 175 21.51 0.64 -12.02
CA PRO A 175 21.38 -0.77 -11.60
C PRO A 175 19.94 -1.29 -11.60
N TRP A 176 18.95 -0.41 -11.62
CA TRP A 176 17.53 -0.73 -11.42
C TRP A 176 16.66 -0.42 -12.63
N ALA A 177 17.19 0.35 -13.58
CA ALA A 177 16.47 0.84 -14.73
C ALA A 177 15.79 -0.29 -15.53
N GLU A 178 16.48 -1.42 -15.74
CA GLU A 178 15.92 -2.56 -16.47
C GLU A 178 14.70 -3.16 -15.75
N ALA A 179 14.75 -3.31 -14.42
CA ALA A 179 13.62 -3.82 -13.65
C ALA A 179 12.38 -2.90 -13.74
N TRP A 180 12.57 -1.59 -13.94
CA TRP A 180 11.46 -0.65 -14.14
C TRP A 180 10.88 -0.67 -15.56
N ARG A 181 11.62 -1.20 -16.53
CA ARG A 181 11.17 -1.39 -17.93
C ARG A 181 10.41 -2.69 -18.15
N GLU A 182 10.52 -3.63 -17.22
CA GLU A 182 9.73 -4.85 -17.24
C GLU A 182 8.32 -4.62 -16.66
N PRO A 183 7.30 -5.36 -17.13
CA PRO A 183 5.97 -5.35 -16.52
C PRO A 183 6.03 -5.62 -15.02
N SER A 184 5.14 -5.01 -14.23
CA SER A 184 5.15 -5.17 -12.77
C SER A 184 4.93 -6.63 -12.36
N PRO A 185 5.61 -7.11 -11.32
CA PRO A 185 5.37 -8.44 -10.77
C PRO A 185 3.91 -8.63 -10.36
N SER A 186 3.35 -9.77 -10.75
CA SER A 186 1.99 -10.17 -10.43
C SER A 186 2.01 -11.33 -9.45
N LEU A 187 1.22 -11.21 -8.39
CA LEU A 187 1.04 -12.27 -7.40
C LEU A 187 0.24 -13.42 -8.03
N LEU A 188 0.84 -14.61 -8.10
CA LEU A 188 0.24 -15.82 -8.65
C LEU A 188 -0.53 -16.60 -7.59
N SER A 189 0.06 -16.76 -6.41
CA SER A 189 -0.58 -17.48 -5.30
C SER A 189 -0.09 -16.97 -3.95
N THR A 190 -0.96 -17.13 -2.96
CA THR A 190 -0.64 -16.99 -1.53
C THR A 190 -0.95 -18.32 -0.86
N GLU A 191 0.05 -18.94 -0.27
CA GLU A 191 -0.08 -20.19 0.49
C GLU A 191 0.13 -19.88 1.97
N VAL A 192 -0.83 -20.26 2.82
CA VAL A 192 -0.71 -20.13 4.27
C VAL A 192 -0.60 -21.53 4.86
N THR A 193 0.47 -21.76 5.62
CA THR A 193 0.74 -23.03 6.30
C THR A 193 0.79 -22.80 7.79
N ASP A 194 -0.10 -23.46 8.52
CA ASP A 194 -0.14 -23.44 9.97
C ASP A 194 0.80 -24.49 10.55
N GLY A 195 1.81 -24.04 11.30
CA GLY A 195 2.74 -24.88 12.02
C GLY A 195 2.56 -24.79 13.54
N PRO A 196 3.10 -25.75 14.30
CA PRO A 196 2.96 -25.77 15.76
C PRO A 196 3.62 -24.59 16.49
N THR A 197 4.52 -23.86 15.82
CA THR A 197 5.32 -22.77 16.40
C THR A 197 5.32 -21.49 15.56
N ALA A 198 4.60 -21.49 14.44
CA ALA A 198 4.56 -20.37 13.51
C ALA A 198 3.45 -20.56 12.48
N VAL A 199 2.91 -19.44 12.00
CA VAL A 199 2.16 -19.37 10.75
C VAL A 199 3.13 -18.90 9.66
N GLU A 200 3.22 -19.64 8.57
CA GLU A 200 4.06 -19.28 7.42
C GLU A 200 3.18 -18.86 6.24
N VAL A 201 3.46 -17.70 5.66
CA VAL A 201 2.81 -17.20 4.46
C VAL A 201 3.84 -17.17 3.34
N ARG A 202 3.53 -17.83 2.22
CA ARG A 202 4.35 -17.82 1.01
C ARG A 202 3.62 -17.10 -0.12
N TYR A 203 4.26 -16.07 -0.65
CA TYR A 203 3.82 -15.36 -1.84
C TYR A 203 4.65 -15.83 -3.03
N ARG A 204 4.00 -16.28 -4.09
CA ARG A 204 4.64 -16.60 -5.37
C ARG A 204 4.28 -15.57 -6.42
N PHE A 205 5.29 -15.05 -7.09
CA PHE A 205 5.18 -14.06 -8.15
C PHE A 205 5.54 -14.68 -9.50
N ASP A 206 5.04 -14.07 -10.58
CA ASP A 206 5.37 -14.48 -11.95
C ASP A 206 6.83 -14.15 -12.33
N ARG A 207 7.45 -13.16 -11.67
CA ARG A 207 8.80 -12.67 -11.96
C ARG A 207 9.50 -12.04 -10.74
N PRO A 208 10.82 -11.88 -10.79
CA PRO A 208 11.59 -11.10 -9.82
C PRO A 208 11.21 -9.63 -9.71
N GLY A 209 11.73 -8.97 -8.68
CA GLY A 209 11.60 -7.52 -8.49
C GLY A 209 10.39 -7.10 -7.67
N ALA A 210 9.64 -8.04 -7.11
CA ALA A 210 8.53 -7.73 -6.21
C ALA A 210 9.04 -6.93 -5.00
N VAL A 211 8.42 -5.78 -4.74
CA VAL A 211 8.72 -4.94 -3.58
C VAL A 211 8.26 -5.65 -2.32
N VAL A 212 9.15 -5.76 -1.36
CA VAL A 212 8.83 -6.37 -0.07
C VAL A 212 8.19 -5.32 0.85
N PRO A 213 7.07 -5.65 1.51
CA PRO A 213 6.43 -4.77 2.49
C PRO A 213 7.43 -4.26 3.53
N PRO A 214 7.61 -2.94 3.71
CA PRO A 214 8.51 -2.40 4.72
C PRO A 214 8.20 -2.90 6.14
N ALA A 215 6.93 -3.20 6.43
CA ALA A 215 6.53 -3.81 7.70
C ALA A 215 7.20 -5.18 7.96
N ALA A 216 7.40 -6.00 6.91
CA ALA A 216 8.12 -7.27 7.04
C ALA A 216 9.61 -7.08 7.33
N ILE A 217 10.21 -6.03 6.76
CA ILE A 217 11.63 -5.70 6.92
C ILE A 217 11.92 -5.07 8.29
N LEU A 218 11.07 -4.14 8.70
CA LEU A 218 11.26 -3.33 9.91
C LEU A 218 10.65 -3.98 11.16
N GLY A 219 9.69 -4.89 11.00
CA GLY A 219 9.02 -5.59 12.11
C GLY A 219 9.96 -6.18 13.17
N PRO A 220 11.08 -6.84 12.80
CA PRO A 220 12.05 -7.34 13.77
C PRO A 220 12.66 -6.29 14.72
N LEU A 221 12.72 -5.01 14.32
CA LEU A 221 13.21 -3.93 15.18
C LEU A 221 12.30 -3.71 16.40
N GLY A 222 11.04 -4.11 16.32
CA GLY A 222 10.08 -4.07 17.43
C GLY A 222 10.21 -5.26 18.41
N GLY A 223 11.18 -6.16 18.23
CA GLY A 223 11.45 -7.29 19.14
C GLY A 223 10.63 -8.57 18.88
N TYR A 224 9.50 -8.48 18.18
CA TYR A 224 8.69 -9.64 17.77
C TYR A 224 8.19 -9.49 16.34
N GLY A 225 9.09 -9.67 15.37
CA GLY A 225 8.78 -9.53 13.94
C GLY A 225 8.70 -10.85 13.19
N PRO A 226 8.11 -10.85 11.98
CA PRO A 226 8.18 -11.99 11.08
C PRO A 226 9.64 -12.30 10.71
N LYS A 227 9.95 -13.58 10.56
CA LYS A 227 11.21 -14.02 9.94
C LYS A 227 11.00 -14.12 8.44
N LEU A 228 11.79 -13.35 7.70
CA LEU A 228 11.71 -13.32 6.25
C LEU A 228 12.70 -14.32 5.64
N THR A 229 12.22 -15.12 4.70
CA THR A 229 13.05 -15.99 3.84
C THR A 229 12.86 -15.57 2.40
N GLY A 230 13.97 -15.26 1.74
CA GLY A 230 14.02 -14.76 0.36
C GLY A 230 15.27 -13.92 0.15
N GLU A 231 15.89 -14.00 -1.02
CA GLU A 231 17.07 -13.18 -1.32
C GLU A 231 16.61 -11.78 -1.73
N LEU A 232 16.99 -10.78 -0.92
CA LEU A 232 16.55 -9.39 -1.09
C LEU A 232 17.69 -8.51 -1.60
N VAL A 233 17.33 -7.47 -2.34
CA VAL A 233 18.22 -6.36 -2.64
C VAL A 233 17.62 -5.07 -2.14
N ARG A 234 18.42 -4.32 -1.38
CA ARG A 234 18.06 -2.98 -0.94
C ARG A 234 18.16 -2.00 -2.12
N ARG A 235 17.12 -1.20 -2.29
CA ARG A 235 17.07 -0.11 -3.28
C ARG A 235 17.57 1.20 -2.64
N PRO A 236 18.06 2.17 -3.45
CA PRO A 236 18.43 3.51 -2.96
C PRO A 236 17.25 4.29 -2.36
N ALA A 237 16.03 3.97 -2.81
CA ALA A 237 14.80 4.64 -2.42
C ALA A 237 14.52 4.54 -0.92
N LEU A 238 14.16 5.69 -0.34
CA LEU A 238 13.64 5.81 1.01
C LEU A 238 12.28 6.51 0.92
N ASN A 239 11.20 5.78 1.17
CA ASN A 239 9.85 6.34 1.17
C ASN A 239 9.42 6.68 2.60
N ASP A 240 8.20 7.22 2.74
CA ASP A 240 7.62 7.58 4.04
C ASP A 240 7.47 6.38 5.00
N GLU A 241 7.50 5.15 4.47
CA GLU A 241 7.36 3.89 5.22
C GLU A 241 8.71 3.21 5.51
N GLY A 242 9.82 3.76 4.98
CA GLY A 242 11.17 3.28 5.22
C GLY A 242 11.94 2.80 3.97
N PRO A 243 12.95 1.94 4.15
CA PRO A 243 13.82 1.52 3.06
C PRO A 243 13.12 0.53 2.13
N VAL A 244 13.26 0.75 0.83
CA VAL A 244 12.67 -0.13 -0.19
C VAL A 244 13.58 -1.34 -0.44
N HIS A 245 13.00 -2.53 -0.45
CA HIS A 245 13.67 -3.78 -0.80
C HIS A 245 12.89 -4.48 -1.91
N ALA A 246 13.61 -5.10 -2.83
CA ALA A 246 13.03 -5.92 -3.89
C ALA A 246 13.52 -7.36 -3.79
N LEU A 247 12.66 -8.30 -4.13
CA LEU A 247 12.98 -9.72 -4.20
C LEU A 247 13.83 -10.02 -5.45
N LYS A 248 14.93 -10.77 -5.29
CA LYS A 248 15.73 -11.25 -6.44
C LYS A 248 15.11 -12.46 -7.14
N GLY A 249 14.40 -13.30 -6.39
CA GLY A 249 13.67 -14.46 -6.90
C GLY A 249 12.18 -14.17 -7.10
N THR A 250 11.39 -15.24 -7.20
CA THR A 250 9.93 -15.18 -7.39
C THR A 250 9.13 -15.61 -6.16
N GLU A 251 9.78 -16.05 -5.08
CA GLU A 251 9.11 -16.50 -3.85
C GLU A 251 9.55 -15.65 -2.65
N LEU A 252 8.57 -15.14 -1.91
CA LEU A 252 8.75 -14.47 -0.62
C LEU A 252 8.04 -15.29 0.46
N ALA A 253 8.76 -15.75 1.47
CA ALA A 253 8.17 -16.46 2.61
C ALA A 253 8.32 -15.62 3.89
N LEU A 254 7.22 -15.44 4.60
CA LEU A 254 7.14 -14.75 5.88
C LEU A 254 6.69 -15.75 6.94
N ARG A 255 7.57 -16.02 7.90
CA ARG A 255 7.28 -16.88 9.05
C ARG A 255 6.96 -16.01 10.26
N PHE A 256 5.69 -15.96 10.64
CA PHE A 256 5.23 -15.30 11.85
C PHE A 256 5.42 -16.28 13.02
N PRO A 257 6.38 -16.05 13.93
CA PRO A 257 6.52 -16.90 15.09
C PRO A 257 5.24 -16.83 15.92
N CYS A 258 4.74 -17.99 16.34
CA CYS A 258 3.59 -18.10 17.22
C CYS A 258 4.06 -18.84 18.47
N ARG A 259 4.03 -18.17 19.63
CA ARG A 259 4.26 -18.87 20.88
C ARG A 259 2.96 -19.58 21.26
N ARG A 260 2.85 -20.86 20.90
CA ARG A 260 1.76 -21.70 21.41
C ARG A 260 1.87 -21.72 22.93
N ILE A 261 0.87 -21.20 23.62
CA ILE A 261 0.72 -21.47 25.05
C ILE A 261 0.41 -22.97 25.11
N PRO A 262 1.32 -23.81 25.63
CA PRO A 262 1.04 -25.24 25.71
C PRO A 262 -0.27 -25.41 26.46
N ALA A 263 -1.15 -26.26 25.93
CA ALA A 263 -2.32 -26.73 26.68
C ALA A 263 -1.80 -27.58 27.85
N GLY A 264 -1.29 -26.92 28.89
CA GLY A 264 -1.02 -27.56 30.16
C GLY A 264 -2.33 -28.07 30.74
N ARG A 265 -2.26 -28.92 31.77
CA ARG A 265 -3.44 -29.20 32.58
C ARG A 265 -3.95 -27.85 33.12
N ALA A 266 -5.22 -27.54 32.89
CA ALA A 266 -5.84 -26.39 33.51
C ALA A 266 -5.71 -26.55 35.02
N LEU A 267 -4.80 -25.79 35.62
CA LEU A 267 -4.78 -25.62 37.06
C LEU A 267 -5.96 -24.70 37.36
N GLY A 268 -7.04 -25.27 37.86
CA GLY A 268 -8.17 -24.50 38.40
C GLY A 268 -7.69 -23.74 39.63
N VAL A 269 -7.05 -22.60 39.41
CA VAL A 269 -7.10 -21.50 40.38
C VAL A 269 -8.59 -21.14 40.42
N GLY A 270 -9.23 -21.12 41.59
CA GLY A 270 -10.68 -20.92 41.72
C GLY A 270 -11.21 -19.68 40.98
N LYS A 271 -12.53 -19.49 40.99
CA LYS A 271 -13.21 -18.40 40.25
C LYS A 271 -12.37 -17.11 40.34
N PRO A 272 -11.93 -16.53 39.21
CA PRO A 272 -11.15 -15.31 39.25
C PRO A 272 -11.94 -14.22 39.98
N ALA A 273 -11.23 -13.29 40.64
CA ALA A 273 -11.88 -12.24 41.43
C ALA A 273 -12.66 -11.22 40.58
N TRP A 274 -12.64 -11.35 39.25
CA TRP A 274 -13.42 -10.54 38.34
C TRP A 274 -14.63 -11.34 37.84
N GLU A 275 -15.78 -10.70 37.80
CA GLU A 275 -16.98 -11.27 37.18
C GLU A 275 -17.08 -10.77 35.73
N PRO A 276 -17.46 -11.63 34.77
CA PRO A 276 -17.74 -11.19 33.41
C PRO A 276 -18.79 -10.08 33.41
N PRO A 277 -18.64 -9.06 32.53
CA PRO A 277 -19.62 -7.97 32.47
C PRO A 277 -20.99 -8.53 32.09
N ALA A 278 -21.98 -8.35 32.97
CA ALA A 278 -23.34 -8.87 32.78
C ALA A 278 -24.12 -8.11 31.69
N THR A 279 -23.83 -6.82 31.52
CA THR A 279 -24.42 -5.96 30.48
C THR A 279 -23.33 -5.12 29.84
N VAL A 280 -23.36 -4.98 28.52
CA VAL A 280 -22.35 -4.25 27.76
C VAL A 280 -23.03 -3.36 26.74
N SER A 281 -22.55 -2.12 26.65
CA SER A 281 -23.00 -1.19 25.63
C SER A 281 -22.45 -1.60 24.27
N ALA A 282 -23.33 -1.86 23.30
CA ALA A 282 -22.93 -2.24 21.93
C ALA A 282 -22.20 -1.13 21.16
N ILE A 283 -22.17 0.10 21.69
CA ILE A 283 -21.51 1.25 21.05
C ILE A 283 -20.16 1.61 21.70
N ASP A 284 -19.83 1.02 22.85
CA ASP A 284 -18.58 1.29 23.57
C ASP A 284 -17.53 0.21 23.28
N ALA A 285 -16.54 0.55 22.44
CA ALA A 285 -15.55 -0.41 21.96
C ALA A 285 -14.75 -1.09 23.11
N PRO A 286 -14.24 -0.39 24.14
CA PRO A 286 -13.59 -1.03 25.29
C PRO A 286 -14.46 -2.07 25.99
N SER A 287 -15.72 -1.75 26.30
CA SER A 287 -16.64 -2.71 26.94
C SER A 287 -16.91 -3.94 26.07
N VAL A 288 -17.04 -3.75 24.75
CA VAL A 288 -17.19 -4.86 23.78
C VAL A 288 -15.94 -5.76 23.76
N VAL A 289 -14.75 -5.16 23.81
CA VAL A 289 -13.49 -5.91 23.87
C VAL A 289 -13.37 -6.70 25.17
N GLU A 290 -13.70 -6.09 26.31
CA GLU A 290 -13.69 -6.78 27.61
C GLU A 290 -14.65 -7.99 27.62
N LEU A 291 -15.85 -7.83 27.04
CA LEU A 291 -16.80 -8.94 26.86
C LEU A 291 -16.22 -10.04 25.98
N ALA A 292 -15.63 -9.69 24.83
CA ALA A 292 -15.04 -10.66 23.92
C ALA A 292 -13.91 -11.45 24.60
N LEU A 293 -13.03 -10.77 25.34
CA LEU A 293 -11.96 -11.40 26.13
C LEU A 293 -12.53 -12.29 27.25
N ALA A 294 -13.60 -11.86 27.91
CA ALA A 294 -14.28 -12.67 28.92
C ALA A 294 -14.87 -13.96 28.31
N LEU A 295 -15.40 -13.88 27.09
CA LEU A 295 -15.93 -15.03 26.34
C LEU A 295 -14.85 -16.00 25.86
N PHE A 296 -13.62 -15.54 25.62
CA PHE A 296 -12.48 -16.42 25.38
C PHE A 296 -11.96 -17.10 26.64
N SER A 297 -12.36 -16.63 27.83
CA SER A 297 -11.94 -17.25 29.07
C SER A 297 -12.64 -18.59 29.29
N SER A 298 -11.95 -19.53 29.96
CA SER A 298 -12.51 -20.82 30.37
C SER A 298 -13.65 -20.70 31.41
N TRP A 299 -13.92 -19.49 31.90
CA TRP A 299 -14.91 -19.19 32.93
C TRP A 299 -16.12 -18.44 32.36
N SER A 300 -16.24 -18.35 31.03
CA SER A 300 -17.42 -17.76 30.40
C SER A 300 -18.68 -18.52 30.80
N ASP A 301 -19.73 -17.78 31.18
CA ASP A 301 -21.01 -18.33 31.59
C ASP A 301 -22.09 -18.06 30.53
N LYS A 302 -23.28 -18.63 30.75
CA LYS A 302 -24.41 -18.45 29.82
C LYS A 302 -24.87 -17.00 29.74
N ALA A 303 -24.70 -16.23 30.82
CA ALA A 303 -25.08 -14.82 30.85
C ALA A 303 -24.17 -14.01 29.92
N ALA A 304 -22.85 -14.14 30.04
CA ALA A 304 -21.91 -13.49 29.15
C ALA A 304 -22.13 -13.87 27.68
N GLN A 305 -22.42 -15.15 27.39
CA GLN A 305 -22.72 -15.61 26.03
C GLN A 305 -23.99 -14.94 25.47
N ALA A 306 -25.05 -14.85 26.27
CA ALA A 306 -26.28 -14.16 25.89
C ALA A 306 -26.03 -12.67 25.65
N SER A 307 -25.30 -12.00 26.55
CA SER A 307 -24.92 -10.59 26.41
C SER A 307 -24.05 -10.35 25.17
N GLY A 308 -23.17 -11.29 24.82
CA GLY A 308 -22.38 -11.24 23.59
C GLY A 308 -23.23 -11.32 22.32
N GLN A 309 -24.20 -12.24 22.30
CA GLN A 309 -25.15 -12.36 21.19
C GLN A 309 -26.05 -11.12 21.06
N GLU A 310 -26.55 -10.59 22.18
CA GLU A 310 -27.37 -9.40 22.22
C GLU A 310 -26.60 -8.16 21.75
N ALA A 311 -25.39 -7.94 22.25
CA ALA A 311 -24.54 -6.82 21.85
C ALA A 311 -24.17 -6.87 20.36
N LEU A 312 -23.84 -8.06 19.84
CA LEU A 312 -23.55 -8.26 18.42
C LEU A 312 -24.78 -8.03 17.54
N ALA A 313 -25.95 -8.54 17.95
CA ALA A 313 -27.20 -8.34 17.22
C ALA A 313 -27.63 -6.87 17.19
N ALA A 314 -27.53 -6.17 18.33
CA ALA A 314 -27.79 -4.74 18.43
C ALA A 314 -26.88 -3.93 17.50
N PHE A 315 -25.56 -4.23 17.49
CA PHE A 315 -24.63 -3.56 16.59
C PHE A 315 -24.97 -3.81 15.12
N LEU A 316 -25.23 -5.05 14.71
CA LEU A 316 -25.55 -5.36 13.31
C LEU A 316 -26.88 -4.75 12.85
N SER A 317 -27.83 -4.56 13.77
CA SER A 317 -29.11 -3.89 13.50
C SER A 317 -28.94 -2.37 13.33
N ASP A 318 -28.13 -1.75 14.19
CA ASP A 318 -28.03 -0.29 14.29
C ASP A 318 -26.87 0.31 13.48
N ALA A 319 -25.91 -0.51 13.05
CA ALA A 319 -24.75 -0.06 12.28
C ALA A 319 -25.19 0.60 10.97
N ALA A 320 -24.68 1.81 10.73
CA ALA A 320 -24.83 2.48 9.45
C ALA A 320 -23.87 1.85 8.44
N PHE A 321 -24.40 1.01 7.56
CA PHE A 321 -23.61 0.41 6.49
C PHE A 321 -23.38 1.41 5.36
N GLU A 322 -22.14 1.84 5.18
CA GLU A 322 -21.73 2.70 4.07
C GLU A 322 -21.08 1.88 2.96
N PRO A 323 -21.34 2.18 1.68
CA PRO A 323 -20.70 1.48 0.59
C PRO A 323 -19.21 1.82 0.55
N GLU A 324 -18.36 0.81 0.54
CA GLU A 324 -16.94 0.98 0.31
C GLU A 324 -16.71 1.69 -1.04
N PRO A 325 -15.90 2.76 -1.10
CA PRO A 325 -15.71 3.57 -2.30
C PRO A 325 -15.39 2.79 -3.59
N HIS A 326 -14.71 1.65 -3.48
CA HIS A 326 -14.19 0.89 -4.61
C HIS A 326 -14.98 -0.39 -4.92
N THR A 327 -15.23 -1.26 -3.94
CA THR A 327 -15.96 -2.53 -4.07
C THR A 327 -17.47 -2.34 -3.97
N LYS A 328 -17.93 -1.20 -3.44
CA LYS A 328 -19.34 -0.91 -3.13
C LYS A 328 -19.95 -1.86 -2.10
N ALA A 329 -19.14 -2.71 -1.48
CA ALA A 329 -19.60 -3.61 -0.45
C ALA A 329 -19.95 -2.82 0.82
N PRO A 330 -20.99 -3.23 1.57
CA PRO A 330 -21.40 -2.53 2.78
C PRO A 330 -20.33 -2.68 3.87
N MET A 331 -19.87 -1.57 4.43
CA MET A 331 -18.95 -1.53 5.57
C MET A 331 -19.66 -0.96 6.79
N PRO A 332 -19.44 -1.54 7.98
CA PRO A 332 -20.00 -1.04 9.24
C PRO A 332 -19.20 0.15 9.82
N PHE A 333 -18.48 0.87 8.97
CA PHE A 333 -17.66 2.02 9.31
C PHE A 333 -17.45 2.88 8.06
N ARG A 334 -17.12 4.16 8.27
CA ARG A 334 -17.02 5.12 7.16
C ARG A 334 -15.67 5.08 6.46
N ALA A 335 -15.61 5.69 5.28
CA ALA A 335 -14.37 5.79 4.51
C ALA A 335 -13.24 6.58 5.19
N ASP A 336 -13.57 7.45 6.15
CA ASP A 336 -12.63 8.21 6.98
C ASP A 336 -12.18 7.44 8.24
N GLY A 337 -12.54 6.16 8.35
CA GLY A 337 -12.18 5.32 9.47
C GLY A 337 -13.01 5.54 10.74
N SER A 338 -13.99 6.45 10.73
CA SER A 338 -14.90 6.59 11.86
C SER A 338 -15.69 5.29 12.06
N GLN A 339 -15.80 4.87 13.32
CA GLN A 339 -16.36 3.58 13.77
C GLN A 339 -15.53 2.33 13.42
N ALA A 340 -14.36 2.45 12.76
CA ALA A 340 -13.52 1.28 12.46
C ALA A 340 -13.05 0.53 13.72
N GLU A 341 -12.78 1.26 14.81
CA GLU A 341 -12.42 0.66 16.11
C GLU A 341 -13.57 -0.16 16.71
N LEU A 342 -14.80 0.36 16.63
CA LEU A 342 -15.99 -0.33 17.10
C LEU A 342 -16.28 -1.57 16.24
N ALA A 343 -16.16 -1.46 14.92
CA ALA A 343 -16.26 -2.59 14.00
C ALA A 343 -15.22 -3.68 14.30
N ALA A 344 -13.98 -3.30 14.66
CA ALA A 344 -12.94 -4.25 15.05
C ALA A 344 -13.20 -4.91 16.41
N ALA A 345 -13.74 -4.17 17.38
CA ALA A 345 -14.19 -4.75 18.64
C ALA A 345 -15.31 -5.77 18.44
N HIS A 346 -16.29 -5.47 17.58
CA HIS A 346 -17.36 -6.42 17.23
C HIS A 346 -16.88 -7.57 16.35
N ALA A 347 -15.86 -7.39 15.52
CA ALA A 347 -15.21 -8.51 14.82
C ALA A 347 -14.58 -9.48 15.81
N LEU A 348 -13.92 -8.98 16.86
CA LEU A 348 -13.38 -9.80 17.95
C LEU A 348 -14.51 -10.51 18.74
N LEU A 349 -15.58 -9.79 19.07
CA LEU A 349 -16.76 -10.37 19.75
C LEU A 349 -17.42 -11.46 18.90
N MET A 350 -17.60 -11.22 17.60
CA MET A 350 -18.13 -12.19 16.65
C MET A 350 -17.30 -13.47 16.65
N GLN A 351 -15.96 -13.34 16.63
CA GLN A 351 -15.06 -14.48 16.74
C GLN A 351 -15.23 -15.23 18.07
N ALA A 352 -15.38 -14.52 19.20
CA ALA A 352 -15.56 -15.14 20.51
C ALA A 352 -16.91 -15.87 20.65
N VAL A 353 -17.98 -15.33 20.07
CA VAL A 353 -19.33 -15.92 20.10
C VAL A 353 -19.39 -17.17 19.21
N PHE A 354 -18.87 -17.11 17.99
CA PHE A 354 -18.96 -18.23 17.03
C PHE A 354 -17.86 -19.27 17.21
N GLY A 355 -16.64 -18.87 17.59
CA GLY A 355 -15.53 -19.79 17.84
C GLY A 355 -15.79 -20.75 19.00
N ASN A 356 -16.64 -20.37 19.96
CA ASN A 356 -17.09 -21.24 21.06
C ASN A 356 -18.07 -22.33 20.61
N GLN A 357 -18.68 -22.24 19.42
CA GLN A 357 -19.68 -23.20 18.94
C GLN A 357 -19.08 -24.27 18.02
N GLN A 358 -18.13 -23.89 17.15
CA GLN A 358 -17.35 -24.81 16.30
C GLN A 358 -15.98 -24.19 16.01
N ALA A 359 -14.90 -24.96 16.21
CA ALA A 359 -13.56 -24.58 15.75
C ALA A 359 -13.52 -24.69 14.21
N SER A 360 -14.06 -23.68 13.54
CA SER A 360 -14.05 -23.56 12.09
C SER A 360 -13.60 -22.15 11.71
N SER A 361 -12.98 -22.01 10.54
CA SER A 361 -12.68 -20.72 9.91
C SER A 361 -13.92 -20.01 9.35
N GLY A 362 -15.09 -20.22 9.97
CA GLY A 362 -16.36 -19.63 9.55
C GLY A 362 -16.25 -18.12 9.34
N GLY A 363 -16.98 -17.60 8.34
CA GLY A 363 -16.82 -16.23 7.86
C GLY A 363 -17.14 -15.17 8.91
N ASN A 364 -16.11 -14.54 9.46
CA ASN A 364 -16.22 -13.28 10.19
C ASN A 364 -16.36 -12.13 9.16
N SER A 365 -17.60 -11.74 8.87
CA SER A 365 -17.90 -10.71 7.87
C SER A 365 -17.35 -9.34 8.28
N LEU A 366 -17.34 -9.03 9.59
CA LEU A 366 -16.77 -7.79 10.11
C LEU A 366 -15.26 -7.76 9.91
N LEU A 367 -14.55 -8.85 10.20
CA LEU A 367 -13.11 -8.97 9.93
C LEU A 367 -12.81 -8.90 8.43
N THR A 368 -13.63 -9.53 7.59
CA THR A 368 -13.51 -9.41 6.12
C THR A 368 -13.68 -7.96 5.65
N SER A 369 -14.64 -7.22 6.22
CA SER A 369 -14.83 -5.80 5.87
C SER A 369 -13.63 -4.93 6.25
N LEU A 370 -12.99 -5.25 7.38
CA LEU A 370 -11.75 -4.60 7.83
C LEU A 370 -10.58 -4.95 6.91
N SER A 371 -10.46 -6.20 6.46
CA SER A 371 -9.33 -6.63 5.61
C SER A 371 -9.33 -5.95 4.23
N TRP A 372 -10.50 -5.61 3.66
CA TRP A 372 -10.59 -4.75 2.47
C TRP A 372 -9.94 -3.39 2.68
N ARG A 373 -9.90 -2.94 3.93
CA ARG A 373 -9.30 -1.68 4.32
C ARG A 373 -7.84 -1.81 4.77
N ARG A 374 -7.20 -2.95 4.59
CA ARG A 374 -5.78 -3.16 4.91
C ARG A 374 -4.94 -3.07 3.65
N ASP A 375 -3.88 -2.26 3.69
CA ASP A 375 -2.90 -2.15 2.62
C ASP A 375 -1.84 -3.27 2.73
N ALA A 376 -1.59 -3.99 1.63
CA ALA A 376 -0.59 -5.05 1.59
C ALA A 376 0.86 -4.56 1.76
N ALA A 377 1.16 -3.29 1.44
CA ALA A 377 2.51 -2.74 1.57
C ALA A 377 2.86 -2.36 3.02
N THR A 378 1.96 -1.71 3.74
CA THR A 378 2.21 -1.24 5.12
C THR A 378 1.62 -2.14 6.20
N TRP A 379 0.70 -3.04 5.82
CA TRP A 379 -0.17 -3.81 6.73
C TRP A 379 -1.01 -2.94 7.67
N ARG A 380 -1.20 -1.66 7.32
CA ARG A 380 -2.01 -0.71 8.06
C ARG A 380 -3.37 -0.53 7.42
N PHE A 381 -4.29 0.01 8.21
CA PHE A 381 -5.60 0.43 7.73
C PHE A 381 -5.51 1.83 7.14
N TRP A 382 -5.75 1.96 5.84
CA TRP A 382 -5.84 3.27 5.16
C TRP A 382 -7.12 4.03 5.52
N GLY A 383 -7.04 5.36 5.52
CA GLY A 383 -8.17 6.24 5.84
C GLY A 383 -8.43 6.41 7.34
N VAL A 384 -7.71 5.69 8.22
CA VAL A 384 -7.89 5.75 9.68
C VAL A 384 -6.73 6.52 10.34
N PRO A 385 -6.99 7.42 11.31
CA PRO A 385 -5.92 8.07 12.07
C PRO A 385 -4.96 7.07 12.70
N GLN A 386 -3.65 7.33 12.67
CA GLN A 386 -2.61 6.33 13.01
C GLN A 386 -2.80 5.69 14.39
N ALA A 387 -3.21 6.46 15.40
CA ALA A 387 -3.47 5.94 16.75
C ALA A 387 -4.62 4.92 16.78
N VAL A 388 -5.69 5.19 16.03
CA VAL A 388 -6.86 4.32 15.89
C VAL A 388 -6.51 3.10 15.03
N ALA A 389 -5.77 3.30 13.93
CA ALA A 389 -5.36 2.22 13.03
C ALA A 389 -4.53 1.13 13.75
N ARG A 390 -3.69 1.51 14.72
CA ARG A 390 -2.96 0.56 15.57
C ARG A 390 -3.90 -0.30 16.42
N ARG A 391 -4.92 0.29 17.04
CA ARG A 391 -5.90 -0.44 17.86
C ARG A 391 -6.78 -1.35 17.00
N VAL A 392 -7.29 -0.83 15.89
CA VAL A 392 -8.05 -1.61 14.88
C VAL A 392 -7.23 -2.81 14.42
N GLY A 393 -5.96 -2.61 14.08
CA GLY A 393 -5.08 -3.71 13.64
C GLY A 393 -4.78 -4.72 14.73
N ALA A 394 -4.59 -4.29 15.98
CA ALA A 394 -4.44 -5.22 17.10
C ALA A 394 -5.70 -6.08 17.31
N LEU A 395 -6.89 -5.46 17.32
CA LEU A 395 -8.16 -6.16 17.49
C LEU A 395 -8.45 -7.12 16.33
N ALA A 396 -8.26 -6.66 15.09
CA ALA A 396 -8.44 -7.50 13.90
C ALA A 396 -7.46 -8.68 13.86
N ALA A 397 -6.22 -8.48 14.30
CA ALA A 397 -5.23 -9.55 14.39
C ALA A 397 -5.63 -10.62 15.41
N VAL A 398 -6.20 -10.23 16.56
CA VAL A 398 -6.70 -11.20 17.55
C VAL A 398 -7.98 -11.87 17.05
N ALA A 399 -8.87 -11.15 16.37
CA ALA A 399 -10.10 -11.71 15.81
C ALA A 399 -9.85 -12.72 14.67
N GLY A 400 -8.74 -12.58 13.94
CA GLY A 400 -8.34 -13.49 12.86
C GLY A 400 -7.41 -14.64 13.30
N ALA A 401 -6.99 -14.66 14.56
CA ALA A 401 -6.19 -15.73 15.16
C ALA A 401 -7.10 -16.81 15.75
#